data_AF-A0A1V2RJH3-F1
#
_entry.id   AF-A0A1V2RJH3-F1
#
_cell.length_a   1.000
_cell.length_b   1.000
_cell.length_c   1.000
_cell.angle_alpha   90.00
_cell.angle_beta   90.00
_cell.angle_gamma   90.00
#
_symmetry.space_group_name_H-M   'P 1'
#
loop_
_entity.id
_entity.type
_entity.pdbx_description
1 polymer ?
#
loop_
_entity_poly.entity_id
_entity_poly.type
_entity_poly.pdbx_seq_one_letter_code
_entity_poly.pdbx_strand_id
1 'polypeptide(L)' 'MGDQVTHDMYGLGRVIDIEEGIAVLVDFGSARERILSPYAKMTKL' A
#
# COMPACT_ATOMS: atom_id res chain seq x y z
N MET A 1 -12.32 3.46 5.75
CA MET A 1 -11.11 3.06 6.50
C MET A 1 -10.85 1.60 6.19
N GLY A 2 -9.69 1.27 5.61
CA GLY A 2 -9.39 -0.07 5.09
C GLY A 2 -9.25 -0.10 3.57
N ASP A 3 -8.52 0.85 3.01
CA ASP A 3 -8.22 0.82 1.57
C ASP A 3 -7.42 -0.46 1.27
N GLN A 4 -8.02 -1.32 0.44
CA GLN A 4 -7.38 -2.51 -0.09
C GLN A 4 -6.64 -2.14 -1.36
N VAL A 5 -5.42 -2.62 -1.44
CA VAL A 5 -4.50 -2.27 -2.51
C VAL A 5 -3.98 -3.57 -3.08
N THR A 6 -3.94 -3.68 -4.40
CA THR A 6 -3.48 -4.90 -5.05
C THR A 6 -2.11 -4.64 -5.64
N HIS A 7 -1.13 -5.45 -5.27
CA HIS A 7 0.23 -5.39 -5.80
C HIS A 7 0.50 -6.64 -6.62
N ASP A 8 0.90 -6.50 -7.87
CA ASP A 8 1.06 -7.63 -8.81
C ASP A 8 2.03 -8.72 -8.31
N MET A 9 3.00 -8.36 -7.46
CA MET A 9 3.99 -9.30 -6.90
C MET A 9 3.54 -9.96 -5.59
N TYR A 10 2.71 -9.31 -4.77
CA TYR A 10 2.38 -9.76 -3.41
C TYR A 10 0.89 -10.08 -3.20
N GLY A 11 0.03 -9.72 -4.15
CA GLY A 11 -1.42 -9.87 -4.05
C GLY A 11 -2.08 -8.73 -3.30
N LEU A 12 -3.07 -9.06 -2.47
CA LEU A 12 -3.89 -8.09 -1.76
C LEU A 12 -3.17 -7.59 -0.50
N GLY A 13 -2.97 -6.29 -0.43
CA GLY A 13 -2.44 -5.56 0.71
C GLY A 13 -3.49 -4.68 1.35
N ARG A 14 -3.31 -4.39 2.62
CA ARG A 14 -4.13 -3.44 3.37
C ARG A 14 -3.28 -2.28 3.81
N VAL A 15 -3.75 -1.07 3.54
CA VAL A 15 -3.10 0.12 4.07
C VAL A 15 -3.29 0.14 5.58
N ILE A 16 -2.18 0.07 6.31
CA ILE A 16 -2.13 0.13 7.77
C ILE A 16 -1.67 1.50 8.27
N ASP A 17 -0.96 2.26 7.43
CA ASP A 17 -0.52 3.61 7.75
C ASP A 17 -0.40 4.48 6.49
N ILE A 18 -0.65 5.78 6.65
CA ILE A 18 -0.61 6.76 5.56
C ILE A 18 0.18 7.98 6.05
N GLU A 19 1.37 8.17 5.49
CA GLU A 19 2.13 9.40 5.60
C GLU A 19 1.72 10.32 4.44
N GLU A 20 0.70 11.16 4.67
CA GLU A 20 0.13 12.06 3.66
C GLU A 20 1.22 12.87 2.93
N GLY A 21 1.37 12.63 1.63
CA GLY A 21 2.33 13.31 0.77
C GLY A 21 3.75 12.73 0.77
N ILE A 22 4.03 11.70 1.57
CA ILE A 22 5.37 11.10 1.72
C ILE A 22 5.34 9.62 1.33
N ALA A 23 4.55 8.80 2.02
CA ALA A 23 4.54 7.36 1.83
C ALA A 23 3.24 6.72 2.35
N VAL A 24 2.97 5.49 1.93
CA VAL A 24 1.95 4.65 2.56
C VAL A 24 2.55 3.33 2.98
N LEU A 25 2.12 2.85 4.13
CA LEU A 25 2.54 1.58 4.69
C LEU A 25 1.43 0.55 4.43
N VAL A 26 1.79 -0.47 3.69
CA VAL A 26 0.88 -1.53 3.26
C VAL A 26 1.33 -2.83 3.90
N ASP A 27 0.39 -3.50 4.56
CA ASP A 27 0.60 -4.85 5.07
C ASP A 27 -0.01 -5.86 4.08
N PHE A 28 0.84 -6.70 3.49
CA PHE A 28 0.45 -7.82 2.65
C PHE A 28 0.31 -9.13 3.45
N GLY A 29 0.33 -9.07 4.78
CA GLY A 29 0.28 -10.22 5.69
C GLY A 29 1.65 -10.89 5.87
N SER A 30 2.33 -11.21 4.77
CA SER A 30 3.67 -11.82 4.80
C SER A 30 4.81 -10.80 4.75
N ALA A 31 4.53 -9.59 4.24
CA ALA A 31 5.50 -8.51 4.13
C ALA A 31 4.82 -7.16 4.32
N ARG A 32 5.53 -6.22 4.96
CA ARG A 32 5.11 -4.83 5.09
C ARG A 32 5.94 -4.00 4.14
N GLU A 33 5.30 -3.36 3.17
CA GLU A 33 5.99 -2.48 2.22
C GLU A 33 5.65 -1.02 2.48
N ARG A 34 6.67 -0.19 2.34
CA ARG A 34 6.55 1.26 2.39
C ARG A 34 6.66 1.81 0.97
N ILE A 35 5.55 2.34 0.47
CA ILE A 35 5.45 2.86 -0.90
C ILE A 35 5.52 4.38 -0.85
N LEU A 36 6.59 4.94 -1.40
CA LEU A 36 6.83 6.39 -1.44
C LEU A 36 5.98 7.07 -2.53
N SER A 37 5.57 8.31 -2.27
CA SER A 37 4.96 9.21 -3.26
C SER A 37 5.88 9.40 -4.48
N PRO A 38 5.39 9.36 -5.73
CA PRO A 38 3.98 9.47 -6.15
C PRO A 38 3.35 8.10 -6.44
N TYR A 39 3.21 7.24 -5.43
CA TYR A 39 2.39 6.01 -5.41
C TYR A 39 2.30 5.25 -6.75
N ALA A 40 3.41 5.17 -7.50
CA ALA A 40 3.40 4.96 -8.95
C ALA A 40 2.86 3.59 -9.40
N LYS A 41 2.51 2.73 -8.44
CA LYS A 41 1.98 1.38 -8.65
C LYS A 41 0.74 1.07 -7.82
N MET A 42 0.11 2.06 -7.18
CA MET A 42 -1.09 1.82 -6.37
C MET A 42 -2.34 2.26 -7.13
N THR A 43 -3.06 1.29 -7.67
CA THR A 43 -4.45 1.49 -8.09
C THR A 43 -5.33 1.28 -6.87
N LYS A 44 -5.94 2.36 -6.38
CA LYS A 44 -6.95 2.29 -5.32
C LYS A 44 -8.19 1.57 -5.90
N LEU A 45 -8.57 0.43 -5.31
CA LEU A 45 -9.84 -0.25 -5.59
C LEU A 45 -10.99 0.44 -4.84
#